data_AF-A0A2T1BYM1-F1
#
_entry.id   AF-A0A2T1BYM1-F1
#
_cell.length_a   1.000
_cell.length_b   1.000
_cell.length_c   1.000
_cell.angle_alpha   90.00
_cell.angle_beta   90.00
_cell.angle_gamma   90.00
#
_symmetry.space_group_name_H-M   'P 1'
#
loop_
_entity.id
_entity.type
_entity.pdbx_description
1 polymer ?
#
loop_
_entity_poly.entity_id
_entity_poly.type
_entity_poly.pdbx_seq_one_letter_code
_entity_poly.pdbx_strand_id
1 'polypeptide(L)'
;MRIVVISDTHGKHEELGNLYGDVLIHCGDMCKAFGQELQNILDLDNWFSRQKFHRILCVGGNHDFLLEDTKNQEKINFQNAIYLQDEPYEYKGILFYGSPWVPELSGWAFYLDSENLHAKWSLIPDHVDVLITHTPPRGILDRNTAGKSCGCPNLRNRLNQVRPVLHCFGHIHASAGTEIVDGVTFYNASTVNRRYQIVREPLVFDL
;
A
#
# COMPACT_ATOMS: atom_id res chain seq x y z
N MET A 1 -1.48 9.72 -17.50
CA MET A 1 -0.33 9.37 -16.64
C MET A 1 -0.40 7.89 -16.32
N ARG A 2 0.66 7.13 -16.57
CA ARG A 2 0.71 5.68 -16.31
C ARG A 2 1.18 5.38 -14.89
N ILE A 3 0.26 4.90 -14.05
CA ILE A 3 0.53 4.45 -12.69
C ILE A 3 0.69 2.93 -12.69
N VAL A 4 1.79 2.45 -12.11
CA VAL A 4 2.06 1.02 -11.88
C VAL A 4 1.95 0.76 -10.38
N VAL A 5 1.20 -0.25 -9.99
CA VAL A 5 0.88 -0.55 -8.58
C VAL A 5 1.33 -1.97 -8.25
N ILE A 6 2.07 -2.09 -7.15
CA ILE A 6 2.50 -3.34 -6.53
C ILE A 6 2.24 -3.29 -5.02
N SER A 7 2.26 -4.44 -4.37
CA SER A 7 2.17 -4.57 -2.91
C SER A 7 2.70 -5.94 -2.47
N ASP A 8 2.97 -6.09 -1.18
CA ASP A 8 3.26 -7.39 -0.55
C ASP A 8 4.43 -8.12 -1.22
N THR A 9 5.51 -7.40 -1.52
CA THR A 9 6.69 -8.01 -2.13
C THR A 9 7.48 -8.84 -1.12
N HIS A 10 7.39 -8.52 0.18
CA HIS A 10 8.05 -9.24 1.27
C HIS A 10 9.54 -9.53 1.02
N GLY A 11 10.26 -8.51 0.52
CA GLY A 11 11.68 -8.57 0.21
C GLY A 11 12.02 -9.33 -1.08
N LYS A 12 11.05 -9.49 -1.98
CA LYS A 12 11.20 -10.19 -3.28
C LYS A 12 11.02 -9.27 -4.49
N HIS A 13 11.13 -7.97 -4.29
CA HIS A 13 10.99 -6.95 -5.32
C HIS A 13 11.92 -7.17 -6.53
N GLU A 14 13.09 -7.76 -6.36
CA GLU A 14 13.98 -8.12 -7.47
C GLU A 14 13.35 -9.09 -8.48
N GLU A 15 12.48 -10.01 -8.02
CA GLU A 15 11.82 -11.00 -8.88
C GLU A 15 10.82 -10.33 -9.87
N LEU A 16 10.40 -9.09 -9.60
CA LEU A 16 9.55 -8.29 -10.51
C LEU A 16 10.34 -7.70 -11.69
N GLY A 17 11.67 -7.76 -11.67
CA GLY A 17 12.51 -7.21 -12.72
C GLY A 17 12.39 -5.68 -12.83
N ASN A 18 12.45 -5.19 -14.07
CA ASN A 18 12.33 -3.75 -14.35
C ASN A 18 10.90 -3.40 -14.72
N LEU A 19 10.35 -2.42 -14.02
CA LEU A 19 9.02 -1.86 -14.30
C LEU A 19 9.14 -0.49 -14.97
N TYR A 20 8.08 -0.09 -15.69
CA TYR A 20 8.08 1.14 -16.48
C TYR A 20 6.72 1.85 -16.40
N GLY A 21 6.76 3.16 -16.22
CA GLY A 21 5.59 4.02 -16.15
C GLY A 21 5.96 5.43 -15.70
N ASP A 22 4.96 6.25 -15.38
CA ASP A 22 5.19 7.59 -14.83
C ASP A 22 5.38 7.54 -13.31
N VAL A 23 4.50 6.80 -12.62
CA VAL A 23 4.48 6.67 -11.15
C VAL A 23 4.44 5.20 -10.77
N LEU A 24 5.34 4.77 -9.88
CA LEU A 24 5.26 3.47 -9.20
C LEU A 24 4.66 3.66 -7.81
N ILE A 25 3.75 2.79 -7.41
CA ILE A 25 3.16 2.75 -6.07
C ILE A 25 3.44 1.38 -5.45
N HIS A 26 3.98 1.36 -4.22
CA HIS A 26 4.06 0.16 -3.39
C HIS A 26 3.15 0.28 -2.16
N CYS A 27 2.10 -0.54 -2.07
CA CYS A 27 1.08 -0.45 -1.02
C CYS A 27 1.44 -1.17 0.30
N GLY A 28 2.72 -1.17 0.70
CA GLY A 28 3.17 -1.80 1.96
C GLY A 28 3.50 -3.29 1.88
N ASP A 29 3.97 -3.82 3.02
CA ASP A 29 4.57 -5.14 3.16
C ASP A 29 5.76 -5.35 2.22
N MET A 30 6.66 -4.37 2.29
CA MET A 30 7.94 -4.36 1.58
C MET A 30 8.93 -5.33 2.22
N CYS A 31 8.89 -5.44 3.55
CA CYS A 31 9.82 -6.24 4.33
C CYS A 31 9.32 -7.66 4.58
N LYS A 32 10.26 -8.54 4.94
CA LYS A 32 9.93 -9.80 5.59
C LYS A 32 9.41 -9.50 7.00
N ALA A 33 8.49 -10.33 7.50
CA ALA A 33 7.88 -10.17 8.83
C ALA A 33 8.91 -10.06 9.97
N PHE A 34 10.06 -10.72 9.82
CA PHE A 34 11.07 -10.80 10.86
C PHE A 34 12.48 -10.80 10.26
N GLY A 35 13.36 -10.02 10.88
CA GLY A 35 14.80 -10.04 10.65
C GLY A 35 15.27 -9.17 9.48
N GLN A 36 16.43 -8.53 9.69
CA GLN A 36 17.15 -7.73 8.67
C GLN A 36 16.29 -6.65 7.99
N GLU A 37 15.31 -6.07 8.68
CA GLU A 37 14.41 -5.05 8.09
C GLU A 37 15.15 -3.85 7.51
N LEU A 38 16.16 -3.32 8.22
CA LEU A 38 16.98 -2.23 7.68
C LEU A 38 17.61 -2.63 6.33
N GLN A 39 18.16 -3.84 6.23
CA GLN A 39 18.72 -4.34 4.96
C GLN A 39 17.62 -4.52 3.90
N ASN A 40 16.43 -5.00 4.27
CA ASN A 40 15.32 -5.15 3.32
C ASN A 40 14.89 -3.80 2.73
N ILE A 41 14.84 -2.75 3.57
CA ILE A 41 14.54 -1.39 3.11
C ILE A 41 15.66 -0.85 2.22
N LEU A 42 16.93 -1.04 2.59
CA LEU A 42 18.06 -0.61 1.76
C LEU A 42 18.08 -1.34 0.40
N ASP A 43 17.80 -2.65 0.39
CA ASP A 43 17.71 -3.44 -0.83
C ASP A 43 16.55 -2.97 -1.72
N LEU A 44 15.42 -2.63 -1.11
CA LEU A 44 14.26 -2.08 -1.83
C LEU A 44 14.57 -0.70 -2.42
N ASP A 45 15.13 0.22 -1.63
CA ASP A 45 15.45 1.58 -2.10
C ASP A 45 16.53 1.54 -3.20
N ASN A 46 17.47 0.61 -3.10
CA ASN A 46 18.41 0.32 -4.18
C ASN A 46 17.71 -0.24 -5.43
N TRP A 47 16.72 -1.12 -5.28
CA TRP A 47 15.92 -1.57 -6.41
C TRP A 47 15.09 -0.44 -7.04
N PHE A 48 14.50 0.44 -6.23
CA PHE A 48 13.81 1.66 -6.67
C PHE A 48 14.72 2.56 -7.51
N SER A 49 15.99 2.73 -7.12
CA SER A 49 16.97 3.52 -7.87
C SER A 49 17.18 3.05 -9.33
N ARG A 50 16.89 1.77 -9.62
CA ARG A 50 17.02 1.17 -10.95
C ARG A 50 15.73 1.22 -11.76
N GLN A 51 14.60 1.55 -11.14
CA GLN A 51 13.32 1.63 -11.83
C GLN A 51 13.20 2.95 -12.59
N LYS A 52 12.64 2.89 -13.81
CA LYS A 52 12.50 4.08 -14.66
C LYS A 52 11.13 4.73 -14.47
N PHE A 53 10.92 5.34 -13.32
CA PHE A 53 9.73 6.14 -13.01
C PHE A 53 10.11 7.58 -12.68
N HIS A 54 9.19 8.51 -12.94
CA HIS A 54 9.38 9.89 -12.52
C HIS A 54 9.18 10.04 -11.00
N ARG A 55 8.26 9.25 -10.42
CA ARG A 55 8.01 9.20 -8.98
C ARG A 55 7.78 7.76 -8.53
N ILE A 56 8.26 7.46 -7.33
CA ILE A 56 7.99 6.21 -6.65
C ILE A 56 7.39 6.59 -5.30
N LEU A 57 6.20 6.10 -5.01
CA LEU A 57 5.47 6.33 -3.77
C LEU A 57 5.32 5.02 -3.01
N CYS A 58 5.49 5.03 -1.70
CA CYS A 58 5.25 3.85 -0.87
C CYS A 58 4.59 4.21 0.45
N VAL A 59 3.84 3.25 1.00
CA VAL A 59 3.30 3.28 2.38
C VAL A 59 3.78 2.02 3.08
N GLY A 60 3.84 2.00 4.42
CA GLY A 60 4.12 0.79 5.19
C GLY A 60 2.95 -0.21 5.17
N GLY A 61 3.23 -1.44 5.59
CA GLY A 61 2.26 -2.49 5.90
C GLY A 61 2.63 -3.21 7.20
N ASN A 62 1.88 -4.25 7.57
CA ASN A 62 2.04 -4.89 8.87
C ASN A 62 3.39 -5.60 9.08
N HIS A 63 4.15 -5.86 8.02
CA HIS A 63 5.50 -6.43 8.07
C HIS A 63 6.63 -5.38 8.22
N ASP A 64 6.31 -4.09 8.12
CA ASP A 64 7.31 -3.02 8.02
C ASP A 64 7.57 -2.35 9.39
N PHE A 65 7.99 -3.11 10.41
CA PHE A 65 8.12 -2.62 11.79
C PHE A 65 9.06 -1.42 11.94
N LEU A 66 10.18 -1.40 11.23
CA LEU A 66 11.15 -0.29 11.27
C LEU A 66 10.59 0.99 10.66
N LEU A 67 9.59 0.90 9.76
CA LEU A 67 8.88 2.07 9.24
C LEU A 67 7.87 2.62 10.26
N GLU A 68 7.31 1.77 11.11
CA GLU A 68 6.45 2.22 12.21
C GLU A 68 7.26 2.79 13.38
N ASP A 69 8.44 2.21 13.68
CA ASP A 69 9.13 2.33 14.96
C ASP A 69 9.37 3.78 15.42
N THR A 70 8.38 4.28 16.15
CA THR A 70 8.37 5.60 16.78
C THR A 70 9.37 5.73 17.92
N LYS A 71 9.95 4.64 18.43
CA LYS A 71 10.85 4.66 19.59
C LYS A 71 12.24 5.20 19.25
N ASN A 72 12.71 4.97 18.03
CA ASN A 72 14.04 5.39 17.62
C ASN A 72 14.08 6.80 17.01
N GLN A 73 12.92 7.44 16.76
CA GLN A 73 12.75 8.80 16.20
C GLN A 73 13.47 9.10 14.87
N GLU A 74 14.35 8.23 14.40
CA GLU A 74 14.97 8.28 13.09
C GLU A 74 13.99 7.70 12.07
N LYS A 75 13.17 8.59 11.49
CA LYS A 75 12.36 8.23 10.31
C LYS A 75 13.32 7.69 9.24
N ILE A 76 13.07 6.47 8.78
CA ILE A 76 13.78 5.91 7.64
C ILE A 76 13.52 6.82 6.44
N ASN A 77 14.59 7.36 5.86
CA ASN A 77 14.53 8.24 4.72
C ASN A 77 14.90 7.46 3.45
N PHE A 78 13.90 7.19 2.61
CA PHE A 78 14.12 6.63 1.27
C PHE A 78 14.82 7.66 0.39
N GLN A 79 15.87 7.26 -0.33
CA GLN A 79 16.56 8.16 -1.27
C GLN A 79 15.90 8.18 -2.65
N ASN A 80 15.20 7.10 -3.02
CA ASN A 80 14.66 6.89 -4.36
C ASN A 80 13.12 6.81 -4.40
N ALA A 81 12.49 6.83 -3.24
CA ALA A 81 11.03 6.82 -3.09
C ALA A 81 10.56 7.88 -2.10
N ILE A 82 9.29 8.23 -2.21
CA ILE A 82 8.60 9.11 -1.27
C ILE A 82 7.73 8.21 -0.40
N TYR A 83 8.10 8.11 0.87
CA TYR A 83 7.31 7.40 1.86
C TYR A 83 6.18 8.29 2.36
N LEU A 84 4.96 7.76 2.34
CA LEU A 84 3.75 8.46 2.76
C LEU A 84 3.17 7.76 4.00
N GLN A 85 2.89 8.55 5.04
CA GLN A 85 2.20 8.07 6.23
C GLN A 85 1.26 9.16 6.74
N ASP A 86 -0.02 9.00 6.43
CA ASP A 86 -1.07 9.98 6.69
C ASP A 86 -0.81 11.34 5.99
N GLU A 87 -0.12 11.32 4.85
CA GLU A 87 0.37 12.51 4.15
C GLU A 87 -0.11 12.56 2.69
N PRO A 88 -0.48 13.76 2.18
CA PRO A 88 -0.76 13.98 0.78
C PRO A 88 0.53 14.18 -0.03
N TYR A 89 0.46 13.86 -1.32
CA TYR A 89 1.52 14.17 -2.28
C TYR A 89 0.90 14.56 -3.62
N GLU A 90 1.29 15.72 -4.16
CA GLU A 90 0.80 16.18 -5.46
C GLU A 90 1.86 16.00 -6.54
N TYR A 91 1.46 15.41 -7.67
CA TYR A 91 2.33 15.28 -8.84
C TYR A 91 1.53 15.50 -10.12
N LYS A 92 1.94 16.50 -10.91
CA LYS A 92 1.29 16.89 -12.17
C LYS A 92 -0.23 17.13 -12.03
N GLY A 93 -0.64 17.75 -10.91
CA GLY A 93 -2.04 18.07 -10.62
C GLY A 93 -2.90 16.88 -10.18
N ILE A 94 -2.27 15.72 -9.91
CA ILE A 94 -2.93 14.54 -9.33
C ILE A 94 -2.56 14.46 -7.86
N LEU A 95 -3.57 14.38 -6.99
CA LEU A 95 -3.41 14.29 -5.55
C LEU A 95 -3.42 12.83 -5.09
N PHE A 96 -2.29 12.40 -4.54
CA PHE A 96 -2.12 11.10 -3.89
C PHE A 96 -2.25 11.27 -2.38
N TYR A 97 -2.75 10.26 -1.68
CA TYR A 97 -2.72 10.20 -0.22
C TYR A 97 -2.36 8.80 0.24
N GLY A 98 -1.38 8.68 1.14
CA GLY A 98 -0.87 7.40 1.61
C GLY A 98 -1.06 7.17 3.11
N SER A 99 -1.53 5.99 3.51
CA SER A 99 -1.69 5.64 4.93
C SER A 99 -1.57 4.13 5.22
N PRO A 100 -0.74 3.69 6.19
CA PRO A 100 -0.31 2.29 6.33
C PRO A 100 -1.16 1.40 7.26
N TRP A 101 -2.13 1.95 8.00
CA TRP A 101 -2.72 1.28 9.17
C TRP A 101 -3.48 -0.02 8.88
N VAL A 102 -3.39 -0.97 9.81
CA VAL A 102 -4.04 -2.29 9.74
C VAL A 102 -4.97 -2.61 10.93
N PRO A 103 -6.13 -3.25 10.68
CA PRO A 103 -7.01 -3.77 11.73
C PRO A 103 -6.61 -5.19 12.16
N GLU A 104 -7.15 -5.66 13.30
CA GLU A 104 -7.17 -7.06 13.75
C GLU A 104 -5.81 -7.78 13.93
N LEU A 105 -4.67 -7.10 13.75
CA LEU A 105 -3.31 -7.66 13.83
C LEU A 105 -2.51 -7.14 15.03
N SER A 106 -3.05 -7.27 16.24
CA SER A 106 -2.36 -6.84 17.46
C SER A 106 -0.96 -7.46 17.57
N GLY A 107 0.04 -6.61 17.81
CA GLY A 107 1.45 -7.01 17.89
C GLY A 107 2.22 -6.93 16.57
N TRP A 108 1.56 -6.60 15.46
CA TRP A 108 2.20 -6.29 14.18
C TRP A 108 2.35 -4.79 13.96
N ALA A 109 3.19 -4.41 12.99
CA ALA A 109 3.39 -3.01 12.65
C ALA A 109 2.09 -2.36 12.16
N PHE A 110 1.95 -1.07 12.43
CA PHE A 110 0.82 -0.22 12.03
C PHE A 110 -0.54 -0.73 12.49
N TYR A 111 -0.58 -1.58 13.52
CA TYR A 111 -1.82 -2.04 14.11
C TYR A 111 -2.50 -0.92 14.89
N LEU A 112 -3.79 -0.73 14.63
CA LEU A 112 -4.66 0.10 15.43
C LEU A 112 -6.00 -0.60 15.69
N ASP A 113 -6.60 -0.29 16.84
CA ASP A 113 -7.99 -0.67 17.11
C ASP A 113 -8.98 0.16 16.27
N SER A 114 -10.25 -0.20 16.33
CA SER A 114 -11.29 0.42 15.50
C SER A 114 -11.42 1.94 15.73
N GLU A 115 -11.25 2.41 16.97
CA GLU A 115 -11.39 3.83 17.30
C GLU A 115 -10.23 4.64 16.71
N ASN A 116 -9.00 4.17 16.92
CA ASN A 116 -7.82 4.83 16.38
C ASN A 116 -7.76 4.76 14.85
N LEU A 117 -8.22 3.66 14.25
CA LEU A 117 -8.37 3.57 12.79
C LEU A 117 -9.36 4.61 12.26
N HIS A 118 -10.50 4.81 12.93
CA HIS A 118 -11.45 5.84 12.54
C HIS A 118 -10.81 7.23 12.53
N ALA A 119 -10.02 7.56 13.56
CA ALA A 119 -9.29 8.82 13.63
C ALA A 119 -8.30 8.97 12.46
N LYS A 120 -7.55 7.90 12.12
CA LYS A 120 -6.61 7.91 10.99
C LYS A 120 -7.29 8.07 9.64
N TRP A 121 -8.37 7.34 9.37
CA TRP A 121 -9.09 7.46 8.10
C TRP A 121 -9.78 8.82 7.94
N SER A 122 -10.09 9.50 9.05
CA SER A 122 -10.62 10.87 9.02
C SER A 122 -9.60 11.92 8.58
N LEU A 123 -8.30 11.59 8.54
CA LEU A 123 -7.25 12.47 8.02
C LEU A 123 -7.15 12.48 6.49
N ILE A 124 -7.71 11.47 5.82
CA ILE A 124 -7.78 11.45 4.35
C ILE A 124 -8.50 12.72 3.90
N PRO A 125 -7.96 13.54 2.97
CA PRO A 125 -8.63 14.74 2.49
C PRO A 125 -10.00 14.44 1.85
N ASP A 126 -10.89 15.43 1.83
CA ASP A 126 -12.22 15.27 1.21
C ASP A 126 -12.15 15.04 -0.31
N HIS A 127 -11.06 15.46 -0.94
CA HIS A 127 -10.73 15.16 -2.32
C HIS A 127 -9.34 14.54 -2.40
N VAL A 128 -9.24 13.39 -3.05
CA VAL A 128 -7.98 12.73 -3.44
C VAL A 128 -8.25 11.97 -4.73
N ASP A 129 -7.31 11.97 -5.66
CA ASP A 129 -7.45 11.22 -6.90
C ASP A 129 -7.03 9.76 -6.70
N VAL A 130 -5.88 9.55 -6.04
CA VAL A 130 -5.31 8.22 -5.79
C VAL A 130 -5.11 8.00 -4.30
N LEU A 131 -5.93 7.12 -3.72
CA LEU A 131 -5.75 6.67 -2.35
C LEU A 131 -4.85 5.43 -2.30
N ILE A 132 -3.85 5.45 -1.42
CA ILE A 132 -2.89 4.36 -1.20
C ILE A 132 -3.03 3.92 0.25
N THR A 133 -3.51 2.71 0.49
CA THR A 133 -3.52 2.11 1.82
C THR A 133 -2.89 0.73 1.79
N HIS A 134 -2.42 0.20 2.91
CA HIS A 134 -2.09 -1.23 2.94
C HIS A 134 -3.37 -2.08 3.07
N THR A 135 -4.26 -1.66 3.96
CA THR A 135 -5.54 -2.33 4.25
C THR A 135 -6.59 -2.14 3.15
N PRO A 136 -7.29 -3.19 2.71
CA PRO A 136 -8.46 -3.07 1.86
C PRO A 136 -9.69 -2.51 2.61
N PRO A 137 -10.60 -1.79 1.94
CA PRO A 137 -11.88 -1.44 2.54
C PRO A 137 -12.79 -2.66 2.65
N ARG A 138 -13.62 -2.72 3.70
CA ARG A 138 -14.57 -3.82 3.91
C ARG A 138 -15.43 -4.07 2.68
N GLY A 139 -15.45 -5.32 2.21
CA GLY A 139 -16.31 -5.81 1.14
C GLY A 139 -15.79 -5.64 -0.28
N ILE A 140 -14.60 -5.08 -0.48
CA ILE A 140 -13.97 -4.95 -1.81
C ILE A 140 -12.61 -5.62 -1.77
N LEU A 141 -12.43 -6.67 -2.58
CA LEU A 141 -11.17 -7.41 -2.71
C LEU A 141 -10.49 -7.75 -1.36
N ASP A 142 -11.28 -8.14 -0.36
CA ASP A 142 -10.84 -8.23 1.04
C ASP A 142 -11.08 -9.60 1.69
N ARG A 143 -11.38 -10.63 0.90
CA ARG A 143 -11.67 -11.98 1.43
C ARG A 143 -10.41 -12.84 1.48
N ASN A 144 -10.16 -13.43 2.63
CA ASN A 144 -9.15 -14.49 2.74
C ASN A 144 -9.65 -15.79 2.07
N THR A 145 -8.84 -16.85 2.01
CA THR A 145 -9.29 -18.10 1.34
C THR A 145 -10.41 -18.84 2.06
N ALA A 146 -10.69 -18.52 3.32
CA ALA A 146 -11.85 -19.08 4.01
C ALA A 146 -13.13 -18.30 3.66
N GLY A 147 -13.04 -17.29 2.78
CA GLY A 147 -14.14 -16.42 2.39
C GLY A 147 -14.48 -15.37 3.45
N LYS A 148 -13.80 -15.35 4.60
CA LYS A 148 -13.96 -14.30 5.62
C LYS A 148 -13.40 -13.00 5.05
N SER A 149 -14.21 -11.96 5.12
CA SER A 149 -13.77 -10.62 4.76
C SER A 149 -12.97 -10.00 5.92
N CYS A 150 -11.86 -9.37 5.56
CA CYS A 150 -10.81 -8.85 6.43
C CYS A 150 -10.57 -7.35 6.25
N GLY A 151 -11.33 -6.68 5.37
CA GLY A 151 -11.17 -5.25 5.12
C GLY A 151 -11.74 -4.38 6.24
N CYS A 152 -11.27 -3.15 6.32
CA CYS A 152 -11.65 -2.22 7.39
C CYS A 152 -13.02 -1.57 7.14
N PRO A 153 -14.00 -1.69 8.06
CA PRO A 153 -15.29 -1.02 7.93
C PRO A 153 -15.19 0.51 7.99
N ASN A 154 -14.30 1.05 8.85
CA ASN A 154 -14.11 2.50 8.95
C ASN A 154 -13.56 3.10 7.64
N LEU A 155 -12.64 2.41 6.97
CA LEU A 155 -12.12 2.81 5.67
C LEU A 155 -13.21 2.77 4.60
N ARG A 156 -14.04 1.72 4.58
CA ARG A 156 -15.21 1.64 3.68
C ARG A 156 -16.17 2.80 3.88
N ASN A 157 -16.42 3.20 5.14
CA ASN A 157 -17.27 4.35 5.45
C ASN A 157 -16.68 5.66 4.94
N ARG A 158 -15.37 5.89 5.11
CA ARG A 158 -14.71 7.11 4.61
C ARG A 158 -14.75 7.20 3.07
N LEU A 159 -14.59 6.08 2.37
CA LEU A 159 -14.64 6.05 0.90
C LEU A 159 -15.97 6.50 0.30
N ASN A 160 -17.08 6.36 1.04
CA ASN A 160 -18.38 6.88 0.60
C ASN A 160 -18.38 8.41 0.47
N GLN A 161 -17.45 9.10 1.13
CA GLN A 161 -17.33 10.56 1.14
C GLN A 161 -16.28 11.04 0.14
N VAL A 162 -15.12 10.38 0.09
CA VAL A 162 -13.93 10.85 -0.66
C VAL A 162 -13.95 10.46 -2.14
N ARG A 163 -14.44 9.25 -2.47
CA ARG A 163 -14.59 8.73 -3.86
C ARG A 163 -13.41 9.03 -4.80
N PRO A 164 -12.20 8.48 -4.52
CA PRO A 164 -11.05 8.63 -5.43
C PRO A 164 -11.31 7.99 -6.79
N VAL A 165 -10.52 8.33 -7.81
CA VAL A 165 -10.58 7.62 -9.10
C VAL A 165 -9.90 6.25 -9.02
N LEU A 166 -8.87 6.14 -8.17
CA LEU A 166 -8.16 4.90 -7.87
C LEU A 166 -7.94 4.76 -6.35
N HIS A 167 -8.30 3.60 -5.80
CA HIS A 167 -7.86 3.17 -4.48
C HIS A 167 -7.05 1.88 -4.61
N CYS A 168 -5.77 1.96 -4.27
CA CYS A 168 -4.84 0.84 -4.35
C CYS A 168 -4.36 0.40 -2.97
N PHE A 169 -4.30 -0.92 -2.79
CA PHE A 169 -3.93 -1.59 -1.56
C PHE A 169 -3.41 -3.00 -1.80
N GLY A 170 -3.13 -3.74 -0.74
CA GLY A 170 -2.70 -5.14 -0.79
C GLY A 170 -3.25 -5.95 0.36
N HIS A 171 -2.34 -6.53 1.16
CA HIS A 171 -2.58 -7.23 2.42
C HIS A 171 -3.30 -8.59 2.27
N ILE A 172 -4.46 -8.61 1.60
CA ILE A 172 -5.27 -9.82 1.45
C ILE A 172 -4.92 -10.52 0.15
N HIS A 173 -3.82 -11.29 0.16
CA HIS A 173 -3.26 -11.95 -1.03
C HIS A 173 -4.25 -12.84 -1.78
N ALA A 174 -5.25 -13.39 -1.09
CA ALA A 174 -6.26 -14.26 -1.69
C ALA A 174 -7.28 -13.51 -2.56
N SER A 175 -7.37 -12.19 -2.40
CA SER A 175 -8.29 -11.32 -3.14
C SER A 175 -7.56 -10.32 -4.04
N ALA A 176 -6.29 -10.57 -4.36
CA ALA A 176 -5.56 -9.79 -5.34
C ALA A 176 -6.31 -9.73 -6.68
N GLY A 177 -6.38 -8.54 -7.27
CA GLY A 177 -7.15 -8.29 -8.49
C GLY A 177 -7.66 -6.86 -8.60
N THR A 178 -8.69 -6.69 -9.43
CA THR A 178 -9.28 -5.40 -9.76
C THR A 178 -10.79 -5.46 -9.64
N GLU A 179 -11.40 -4.41 -9.10
CA GLU A 179 -12.85 -4.22 -9.04
C GLU A 179 -13.19 -2.76 -9.32
N ILE A 180 -14.34 -2.50 -9.96
CA ILE A 180 -14.86 -1.13 -10.12
C ILE A 180 -16.20 -1.07 -9.37
N VAL A 181 -16.29 -0.18 -8.39
CA VAL A 181 -17.51 0.01 -7.58
C VAL A 181 -17.84 1.49 -7.57
N ASP A 182 -19.07 1.83 -7.99
CA ASP A 182 -19.57 3.21 -8.03
C ASP A 182 -18.63 4.20 -8.76
N GLY A 183 -17.95 3.74 -9.81
CA GLY A 183 -17.01 4.54 -10.61
C GLY A 183 -15.61 4.69 -10.01
N VAL A 184 -15.34 4.10 -8.84
CA VAL A 184 -14.00 4.04 -8.25
C VAL A 184 -13.33 2.74 -8.67
N THR A 185 -12.08 2.81 -9.14
CA THR A 185 -11.27 1.63 -9.44
C THR A 185 -10.53 1.18 -8.17
N PHE A 186 -10.63 -0.09 -7.82
CA PHE A 186 -9.99 -0.69 -6.67
C PHE A 186 -8.97 -1.74 -7.10
N TYR A 187 -7.73 -1.57 -6.65
CA TYR A 187 -6.63 -2.49 -6.93
C TYR A 187 -6.18 -3.14 -5.63
N ASN A 188 -6.35 -4.46 -5.53
CA ASN A 188 -5.59 -5.28 -4.59
C ASN A 188 -4.35 -5.80 -5.33
N ALA A 189 -3.24 -5.10 -5.14
CA ALA A 189 -1.97 -5.30 -5.83
C ALA A 189 -1.04 -6.29 -5.13
N SER A 190 -1.55 -7.14 -4.23
CA SER A 190 -0.71 -8.15 -3.56
C SER A 190 -0.02 -9.06 -4.57
N THR A 191 1.30 -8.92 -4.65
CA THR A 191 2.13 -9.57 -5.68
C THR A 191 2.32 -11.05 -5.40
N VAL A 192 2.47 -11.41 -4.12
CA VAL A 192 2.73 -12.79 -3.72
C VAL A 192 1.47 -13.61 -3.50
N ASN A 193 1.60 -14.93 -3.65
CA ASN A 193 0.64 -15.88 -3.08
C ASN A 193 0.97 -16.20 -1.62
N ARG A 194 0.17 -17.09 -1.01
CA ARG A 194 0.35 -17.56 0.37
C ARG A 194 1.65 -18.31 0.67
N ARG A 195 2.37 -18.73 -0.37
CA ARG A 195 3.70 -19.34 -0.27
C ARG A 195 4.81 -18.30 -0.47
N TYR A 196 4.47 -17.01 -0.46
CA TYR A 196 5.38 -15.89 -0.72
C TYR A 196 6.08 -16.02 -2.08
N GLN A 197 5.40 -16.56 -3.09
CA GLN A 197 5.90 -16.60 -4.46
C GLN A 197 5.30 -15.44 -5.25
N ILE A 198 6.13 -14.70 -5.96
CA ILE A 198 5.69 -13.68 -6.92
C ILE A 198 4.98 -14.40 -8.05
N VAL A 199 3.66 -14.22 -8.15
CA VAL A 199 2.80 -14.91 -9.13
C VAL A 199 1.83 -13.97 -9.83
N ARG A 200 1.94 -12.67 -9.57
CA ARG A 200 1.06 -11.65 -10.17
C ARG A 200 1.90 -10.55 -10.75
N GLU A 201 1.50 -10.14 -11.95
CA GLU A 201 2.04 -8.97 -12.61
C GLU A 201 1.56 -7.70 -11.90
N PRO A 202 2.35 -6.61 -11.93
CA PRO A 202 1.92 -5.30 -11.47
C PRO A 202 0.63 -4.85 -12.15
N LEU A 203 -0.23 -4.16 -11.39
CA LEU A 203 -1.45 -3.56 -11.94
C LEU A 203 -1.13 -2.20 -12.54
N VAL A 204 -1.73 -1.90 -13.69
CA VAL A 204 -1.48 -0.65 -14.43
C VAL A 204 -2.76 0.15 -14.53
N PHE A 205 -2.69 1.45 -14.25
CA PHE A 205 -3.80 2.39 -14.39
C PHE A 205 -3.35 3.60 -15.20
N ASP A 206 -4.07 3.91 -16.27
CA ASP A 206 -3.79 5.04 -17.15
C ASP A 206 -4.84 6.14 -16.89
N LEU A 207 -4.38 7.25 -16.29
CA LEU A 207 -5.14 8.51 -16.13
C LEU A 207 -5.15 9.36 -17.39
#